data_AF-A0A367AZT7-F1
#
_entry.id   AF-A0A367AZT7-F1
#
_cell.length_a   1.000
_cell.length_b   1.000
_cell.length_c   1.000
_cell.angle_alpha   90.00
_cell.angle_beta   90.00
_cell.angle_gamma   90.00
#
_symmetry.space_group_name_H-M   'P 1'
#
loop_
_entity.id
_entity.type
_entity.pdbx_description
1 polymer ?
#
loop_
_entity_poly.entity_id
_entity_poly.type
_entity_poly.pdbx_seq_one_letter_code
_entity_poly.pdbx_strand_id
1 'polypeptide(L)'
;MTGIGPTSQRPQGPDGADGGELPPPPSSPAERANRLSAANMLRSLLPLVVICLLIVGWAAFRQNDVDPVREVDPTSTIQLADARAGYELLVPTGLPEEYRPTSARTDAGNVSEGDPVTLEIGYVTPDGAFAGFVISDAARAAPVDEVLDGATEDGSVDIGGAPWTRSTTERGETALSRTDGDVTVVVSGSAADDELREVAAAVAPYTAA
;
A
#
# COMPACT_ATOMS: atom_id res chain seq x y z
N MET A 1 -19.47 -65.24 61.60
CA MET A 1 -20.45 -64.31 61.01
C MET A 1 -21.47 -65.12 60.24
N THR A 2 -22.71 -65.08 60.73
CA THR A 2 -23.97 -65.42 60.03
C THR A 2 -24.04 -64.72 58.66
N GLY A 3 -24.71 -65.22 57.63
CA GLY A 3 -25.57 -66.39 57.47
C GLY A 3 -26.19 -66.31 56.07
N ILE A 4 -26.72 -67.42 55.55
CA ILE A 4 -27.69 -67.41 54.45
C ILE A 4 -28.38 -68.78 54.41
N GLY A 5 -29.71 -68.76 54.52
CA GLY A 5 -30.59 -69.94 54.56
C GLY A 5 -30.87 -70.56 53.19
N PRO A 6 -31.56 -71.71 53.15
CA PRO A 6 -31.75 -72.50 51.93
C PRO A 6 -33.14 -72.34 51.27
N THR A 7 -33.12 -72.55 49.95
CA THR A 7 -34.15 -73.14 49.05
C THR A 7 -35.47 -72.43 48.70
N SER A 8 -35.84 -72.66 47.42
CA SER A 8 -37.15 -72.54 46.74
C SER A 8 -37.28 -71.27 45.88
N GLN A 9 -37.66 -71.26 44.60
CA GLN A 9 -38.49 -72.19 43.82
C GLN A 9 -38.32 -71.88 42.30
N ARG A 10 -38.52 -72.90 41.45
CA ARG A 10 -38.58 -72.86 39.97
C ARG A 10 -39.96 -72.31 39.51
N PRO A 11 -40.09 -71.63 38.35
CA PRO A 11 -40.67 -72.31 37.17
C PRO A 11 -39.84 -72.14 35.88
N GLN A 12 -39.84 -73.20 35.07
CA GLN A 12 -39.25 -73.28 33.74
C GLN A 12 -40.19 -72.76 32.64
N GLY A 13 -39.60 -72.18 31.59
CA GLY A 13 -40.08 -72.24 30.20
C GLY A 13 -40.13 -70.88 29.47
N PRO A 14 -39.95 -70.82 28.13
CA PRO A 14 -39.29 -71.74 27.19
C PRO A 14 -38.16 -71.07 26.37
N ASP A 15 -37.24 -71.87 25.85
CA ASP A 15 -36.38 -71.62 24.68
C ASP A 15 -35.73 -70.23 24.52
N GLY A 16 -34.61 -70.02 25.22
CA GLY A 16 -33.60 -69.03 24.82
C GLY A 16 -32.67 -69.65 23.77
N ALA A 17 -33.03 -69.50 22.50
CA ALA A 17 -32.14 -69.79 21.38
C ALA A 17 -30.87 -68.91 21.45
N ASP A 18 -29.75 -69.52 21.09
CA ASP A 18 -28.45 -68.88 20.85
C ASP A 18 -28.57 -67.48 20.23
N GLY A 19 -28.04 -66.49 20.94
CA GLY A 19 -27.89 -65.12 20.47
C GLY A 19 -26.50 -64.60 20.77
N GLY A 20 -25.47 -65.35 20.35
CA GLY A 20 -24.12 -64.83 20.30
C GLY A 20 -24.08 -63.64 19.34
N GLU A 21 -24.04 -62.42 19.89
CA GLU A 21 -23.79 -61.20 19.13
C GLU A 21 -22.40 -61.35 18.48
N LEU A 22 -22.38 -61.73 17.21
CA LEU A 22 -21.17 -61.83 16.42
C LEU A 22 -20.50 -60.45 16.37
N PRO A 23 -19.16 -60.36 16.53
CA PRO A 23 -18.46 -59.11 16.32
C PRO A 23 -18.77 -58.58 14.89
N PRO A 24 -18.92 -57.26 14.72
CA PRO A 24 -19.25 -56.71 13.42
C PRO A 24 -18.24 -57.18 12.37
N PRO A 25 -18.69 -57.58 11.17
CA PRO A 25 -17.80 -58.14 10.16
C PRO A 25 -16.68 -57.14 9.83
N PRO A 26 -15.44 -57.63 9.59
CA PRO A 26 -14.34 -56.75 9.22
C PRO A 26 -14.69 -56.02 7.91
N SER A 27 -14.59 -54.68 7.94
CA SER A 27 -14.83 -53.83 6.77
C SER A 27 -14.13 -54.35 5.52
N SER A 28 -14.89 -54.40 4.42
CA SER A 28 -14.42 -55.00 3.17
C SER A 28 -13.22 -54.24 2.60
N PRO A 29 -12.31 -54.91 1.85
CA PRO A 29 -11.21 -54.23 1.17
C PRO A 29 -11.70 -53.10 0.26
N ALA A 30 -12.89 -53.26 -0.33
CA ALA A 30 -13.55 -52.26 -1.15
C ALA A 30 -14.02 -51.03 -0.35
N GLU A 31 -14.53 -51.20 0.88
CA GLU A 31 -14.87 -50.08 1.77
C GLU A 31 -13.64 -49.31 2.23
N ARG A 32 -12.54 -50.01 2.53
CA ARG A 32 -11.26 -49.36 2.84
C ARG A 32 -10.72 -48.63 1.62
N ALA A 33 -10.71 -49.24 0.44
CA ALA A 33 -10.27 -48.59 -0.79
C ALA A 33 -11.15 -47.38 -1.17
N ASN A 34 -12.45 -47.42 -0.91
CA ASN A 34 -13.37 -46.31 -1.17
C ASN A 34 -13.15 -45.14 -0.18
N ARG A 35 -12.89 -45.44 1.10
CA ARG A 35 -12.47 -44.43 2.10
C ARG A 35 -11.13 -43.78 1.76
N LEU A 36 -10.23 -44.51 1.09
CA LEU A 36 -8.90 -44.08 0.67
C LEU A 36 -8.88 -43.58 -0.79
N SER A 37 -10.03 -43.54 -1.47
CA SER A 37 -10.09 -43.12 -2.86
C SER A 37 -9.81 -41.63 -2.96
N ALA A 38 -8.87 -41.26 -3.82
CA ALA A 38 -8.55 -39.86 -4.13
C ALA A 38 -9.80 -39.05 -4.51
N ALA A 39 -10.83 -39.71 -5.07
CA ALA A 39 -12.12 -39.10 -5.38
C ALA A 39 -12.96 -38.73 -4.15
N ASN A 40 -12.77 -39.40 -3.01
CA ASN A 40 -13.43 -39.05 -1.75
C ASN A 40 -12.66 -37.94 -1.01
N MET A 41 -11.32 -37.96 -1.06
CA MET A 41 -10.49 -36.86 -0.55
C MET A 41 -10.70 -35.56 -1.35
N LEU A 42 -10.81 -35.65 -2.67
CA LEU A 42 -11.09 -34.50 -3.52
C LEU A 42 -12.50 -33.94 -3.24
N ARG A 43 -13.49 -34.81 -3.01
CA ARG A 43 -14.85 -34.37 -2.61
C ARG A 43 -14.88 -33.70 -1.23
N SER A 44 -14.04 -34.12 -0.29
CA SER A 44 -13.96 -33.47 1.03
C SER A 44 -13.12 -32.18 1.03
N LEU A 45 -12.15 -32.06 0.11
CA LEU A 45 -11.29 -30.88 -0.02
C LEU A 45 -11.97 -29.76 -0.83
N LEU A 46 -12.76 -30.12 -1.84
CA LEU A 46 -13.41 -29.15 -2.74
C LEU A 46 -14.21 -28.07 -1.99
N PRO A 47 -15.07 -28.39 -0.99
CA PRO A 47 -15.81 -27.38 -0.24
C PRO A 47 -14.89 -26.43 0.53
N LEU A 48 -13.80 -26.95 1.12
CA LEU A 48 -12.82 -26.14 1.84
C LEU A 48 -12.10 -25.18 0.88
N VAL A 49 -11.66 -25.66 -0.27
CA VAL A 49 -11.00 -24.82 -1.29
C VAL A 49 -11.96 -23.75 -1.79
N VAL A 50 -13.23 -24.09 -2.06
CA VAL A 50 -14.24 -23.12 -2.47
C VAL A 50 -14.47 -22.07 -1.39
N ILE A 51 -14.58 -22.47 -0.11
CA ILE A 51 -14.71 -21.53 1.01
C ILE A 51 -13.48 -20.62 1.11
N CYS A 52 -12.27 -21.16 0.99
CA CYS A 52 -11.05 -20.36 0.98
C CYS A 52 -11.03 -19.36 -0.19
N LEU A 53 -11.42 -19.78 -1.40
CA LEU A 53 -11.51 -18.91 -2.57
C LEU A 53 -12.58 -17.83 -2.39
N LEU A 54 -13.72 -18.14 -1.76
CA LEU A 54 -14.75 -17.15 -1.44
C LEU A 54 -14.25 -16.13 -0.40
N ILE A 55 -13.52 -16.59 0.63
CA ILE A 55 -12.94 -15.70 1.65
C ILE A 55 -11.88 -14.80 1.01
N VAL A 56 -10.97 -15.36 0.20
CA VAL A 56 -9.93 -14.60 -0.50
C VAL A 56 -10.55 -13.64 -1.50
N GLY A 57 -11.52 -14.08 -2.30
CA GLY A 57 -12.23 -13.26 -3.27
C GLY A 57 -13.00 -12.12 -2.61
N TRP A 58 -13.68 -12.38 -1.49
CA TRP A 58 -14.39 -11.36 -0.74
C TRP A 58 -13.47 -10.39 0.02
N ALA A 59 -12.34 -10.89 0.55
CA ALA A 59 -11.31 -10.05 1.16
C ALA A 59 -10.63 -9.15 0.12
N ALA A 60 -10.30 -9.69 -1.05
CA ALA A 60 -9.77 -8.93 -2.18
C ALA A 60 -10.80 -7.89 -2.64
N PHE A 61 -12.07 -8.27 -2.80
CA PHE A 61 -13.13 -7.34 -3.20
C PHE A 61 -13.28 -6.19 -2.19
N ARG A 62 -13.28 -6.45 -0.87
CA ARG A 62 -13.32 -5.39 0.15
C ARG A 62 -12.06 -4.53 0.22
N GLN A 63 -10.89 -5.03 -0.19
CA GLN A 63 -9.67 -4.22 -0.26
C GLN A 63 -9.70 -3.23 -1.43
N ASN A 64 -10.52 -3.47 -2.46
CA ASN A 64 -10.63 -2.54 -3.59
C ASN A 64 -11.48 -1.29 -3.28
N ASP A 65 -12.34 -1.33 -2.24
CA ASP A 65 -13.25 -0.23 -1.91
C ASP A 65 -12.66 0.83 -0.94
N VAL A 66 -11.45 0.62 -0.42
CA VAL A 66 -10.77 1.60 0.45
C VAL A 66 -9.72 2.29 -0.41
N ASP A 67 -9.97 3.52 -0.85
CA ASP A 67 -8.94 4.34 -1.50
C ASP A 67 -7.73 4.40 -0.55
N PRO A 68 -6.60 3.75 -0.90
CA PRO A 68 -5.47 3.64 0.01
C PRO A 68 -4.75 4.98 0.20
N VAL A 69 -5.06 5.98 -0.64
CA VAL A 69 -4.40 7.27 -0.63
C VAL A 69 -4.97 8.14 0.48
N ARG A 70 -4.16 8.36 1.52
CA ARG A 70 -4.47 9.35 2.56
C ARG A 70 -4.02 10.73 2.09
N GLU A 71 -4.99 11.55 1.74
CA GLU A 71 -4.75 12.95 1.44
C GLU A 71 -4.35 13.75 2.70
N VAL A 72 -3.47 14.72 2.51
CA VAL A 72 -3.07 15.70 3.51
C VAL A 72 -3.27 17.11 2.98
N ASP A 73 -3.54 18.06 3.86
CA ASP A 73 -3.60 19.48 3.49
C ASP A 73 -2.20 20.11 3.62
N PRO A 74 -1.54 20.51 2.51
CA PRO A 74 -0.20 21.11 2.55
C PRO A 74 -0.20 22.58 2.99
N THR A 75 -1.38 23.21 3.11
CA THR A 75 -1.52 24.67 3.30
C THR A 75 -0.71 25.20 4.48
N SER A 76 -0.78 24.55 5.64
CA SER A 76 -0.05 24.98 6.83
C SER A 76 1.47 24.87 6.68
N THR A 77 1.95 23.86 5.95
CA THR A 77 3.37 23.66 5.65
C THR A 77 3.89 24.70 4.67
N ILE A 78 3.12 24.99 3.62
CA ILE A 78 3.44 26.04 2.64
C ILE A 78 3.52 27.41 3.32
N GLN A 79 2.52 27.75 4.15
CA GLN A 79 2.53 29.02 4.90
C GLN A 79 3.74 29.15 5.83
N LEU A 80 4.15 28.05 6.47
CA LEU A 80 5.32 28.07 7.34
C LEU A 80 6.62 28.27 6.55
N ALA A 81 6.74 27.63 5.38
CA ALA A 81 7.87 27.81 4.49
C ALA A 81 7.93 29.24 3.95
N ASP A 82 6.81 29.78 3.46
CA ASP A 82 6.68 31.15 2.94
C ASP A 82 7.07 32.20 3.99
N ALA A 83 6.62 32.02 5.23
CA ALA A 83 6.92 32.95 6.32
C ALA A 83 8.40 32.99 6.74
N ARG A 84 9.22 31.98 6.36
CA ARG A 84 10.63 31.89 6.77
C ARG A 84 11.61 31.88 5.60
N ALA A 85 11.16 31.53 4.41
CA ALA A 85 11.98 31.54 3.21
C ALA A 85 12.50 32.95 2.95
N GLY A 86 13.80 33.07 2.68
CA GLY A 86 14.42 34.32 2.24
C GLY A 86 14.18 34.64 0.76
N TYR A 87 13.31 33.90 0.09
CA TYR A 87 13.10 33.89 -1.35
C TYR A 87 11.61 33.82 -1.71
N GLU A 88 11.26 34.14 -2.96
CA GLU A 88 9.88 33.98 -3.45
C GLU A 88 9.52 32.50 -3.56
N LEU A 89 8.61 32.05 -2.70
CA LEU A 89 8.21 30.65 -2.65
C LEU A 89 7.39 30.31 -3.90
N LEU A 90 7.87 29.33 -4.68
CA LEU A 90 7.13 28.76 -5.80
C LEU A 90 6.51 27.43 -5.36
N VAL A 91 5.25 27.20 -5.67
CA VAL A 91 4.55 25.94 -5.34
C VAL A 91 3.65 25.49 -6.48
N PRO A 92 3.41 24.17 -6.66
CA PRO A 92 2.42 23.69 -7.60
C PRO A 92 1.02 24.17 -7.19
N THR A 93 0.34 24.89 -8.07
CA THR A 93 -1.03 25.40 -7.89
C THR A 93 -1.90 25.10 -9.09
N GLY A 94 -3.21 24.94 -8.88
CA GLY A 94 -4.15 24.69 -9.97
C GLY A 94 -4.01 23.31 -10.63
N LEU A 95 -3.41 22.34 -9.93
CA LEU A 95 -3.41 20.95 -10.38
C LEU A 95 -4.83 20.38 -10.41
N PRO A 96 -5.11 19.44 -11.35
CA PRO A 96 -6.35 18.67 -11.33
C PRO A 96 -6.58 17.96 -9.98
N GLU A 97 -7.84 17.76 -9.59
CA GLU A 97 -8.21 17.17 -8.29
C GLU A 97 -7.66 15.74 -8.11
N GLU A 98 -7.35 15.06 -9.21
CA GLU A 98 -6.76 13.73 -9.24
C GLU A 98 -5.31 13.69 -8.71
N TYR A 99 -4.60 14.83 -8.72
CA TYR A 99 -3.28 14.98 -8.10
C TYR A 99 -3.42 15.17 -6.60
N ARG A 100 -3.42 14.05 -5.88
CA ARG A 100 -3.73 14.00 -4.45
C ARG A 100 -2.47 14.23 -3.61
N PRO A 101 -2.35 15.32 -2.84
CA PRO A 101 -1.21 15.53 -1.94
C PRO A 101 -1.22 14.49 -0.81
N THR A 102 -0.14 13.73 -0.66
CA THR A 102 0.00 12.65 0.34
C THR A 102 1.04 12.96 1.41
N SER A 103 1.92 13.91 1.16
CA SER A 103 2.88 14.41 2.13
C SER A 103 3.22 15.87 1.89
N ALA A 104 3.44 16.62 2.97
CA ALA A 104 4.00 17.96 2.93
C ALA A 104 4.99 18.11 4.09
N ARG A 105 6.21 18.57 3.82
CA ARG A 105 7.26 18.75 4.82
C ARG A 105 8.03 20.03 4.56
N THR A 106 8.52 20.64 5.63
CA THR A 106 9.45 21.76 5.54
C THR A 106 10.41 21.73 6.71
N ASP A 107 11.66 22.14 6.47
CA ASP A 107 12.67 22.35 7.52
C ASP A 107 12.49 23.70 8.23
N ALA A 108 11.63 24.59 7.73
CA ALA A 108 11.38 25.92 8.28
C ALA A 108 11.14 25.92 9.79
N GLY A 109 10.54 24.86 10.34
CA GLY A 109 10.30 24.71 11.79
C GLY A 109 11.57 24.55 12.65
N ASN A 110 12.70 24.21 12.05
CA ASN A 110 13.94 23.83 12.73
C ASN A 110 15.11 24.79 12.45
N VAL A 111 14.92 25.75 11.54
CA VAL A 111 15.96 26.68 11.09
C VAL A 111 15.69 28.10 11.63
N SER A 112 16.74 28.92 11.73
CA SER A 112 16.64 30.31 12.18
C SER A 112 16.21 31.22 11.03
N GLU A 113 15.85 32.46 11.35
CA GLU A 113 15.53 33.47 10.34
C GLU A 113 16.76 33.74 9.43
N GLY A 114 16.58 33.58 8.12
CA GLY A 114 17.63 33.76 7.12
C GLY A 114 18.48 32.51 6.84
N ASP A 115 18.23 31.39 7.53
CA ASP A 115 18.77 30.09 7.12
C ASP A 115 18.01 29.56 5.88
N PRO A 116 18.63 28.68 5.06
CA PRO A 116 17.96 28.08 3.93
C PRO A 116 16.70 27.32 4.32
N VAL A 117 15.67 27.42 3.48
CA VAL A 117 14.38 26.77 3.70
C VAL A 117 14.08 25.83 2.55
N THR A 118 13.75 24.60 2.90
CA THR A 118 13.32 23.56 1.98
C THR A 118 11.84 23.23 2.21
N LEU A 119 11.08 23.12 1.13
CA LEU A 119 9.71 22.64 1.12
C LEU A 119 9.61 21.44 0.18
N GLU A 120 8.97 20.38 0.67
CA GLU A 120 8.70 19.16 -0.06
C GLU A 120 7.20 18.88 -0.08
N ILE A 121 6.64 18.54 -1.24
CA ILE A 121 5.26 18.09 -1.38
C ILE A 121 5.25 16.83 -2.24
N GLY A 122 4.59 15.79 -1.75
CA GLY A 122 4.43 14.53 -2.48
C GLY A 122 2.99 14.38 -2.94
N TYR A 123 2.80 14.01 -4.20
CA TYR A 123 1.51 13.76 -4.82
C TYR A 123 1.41 12.31 -5.29
N VAL A 124 0.19 11.78 -5.25
CA VAL A 124 -0.20 10.63 -6.06
C VAL A 124 -0.89 11.16 -7.30
N THR A 125 -0.41 10.74 -8.47
CA THR A 125 -0.90 11.17 -9.79
C THR A 125 -2.19 10.43 -10.18
N PRO A 126 -2.89 10.86 -11.25
CA PRO A 126 -4.08 10.16 -11.76
C PRO A 126 -3.85 8.66 -12.01
N ASP A 127 -2.67 8.29 -12.53
CA ASP A 127 -2.31 6.88 -12.78
C ASP A 127 -1.86 6.13 -11.51
N GLY A 128 -1.90 6.78 -10.34
CA GLY A 128 -1.56 6.20 -9.04
C GLY A 128 -0.06 6.11 -8.76
N ALA A 129 0.76 6.83 -9.53
CA ALA A 129 2.21 6.89 -9.34
C ALA A 129 2.62 8.10 -8.48
N PHE A 130 3.88 8.16 -8.07
CA PHE A 130 4.38 9.22 -7.19
C PHE A 130 5.00 10.36 -7.99
N ALA A 131 4.60 11.59 -7.67
CA ALA A 131 5.26 12.81 -8.10
C ALA A 131 5.66 13.64 -6.88
N GLY A 132 6.96 13.80 -6.67
CA GLY A 132 7.53 14.65 -5.64
C GLY A 132 7.90 16.02 -6.19
N PHE A 133 7.62 17.05 -5.42
CA PHE A 133 8.03 18.43 -5.64
C PHE A 133 8.95 18.85 -4.49
N VAL A 134 10.07 19.47 -4.81
CA VAL A 134 11.04 20.02 -3.86
C VAL A 134 11.41 21.43 -4.31
N ILE A 135 11.49 22.36 -3.36
CA ILE A 135 12.06 23.69 -3.58
C ILE A 135 12.99 24.06 -2.42
N SER A 136 14.14 24.63 -2.73
CA SER A 136 15.12 25.11 -1.75
C SER A 136 16.00 26.21 -2.32
N ASP A 137 16.41 27.16 -1.49
CA ASP A 137 17.47 28.16 -1.77
C ASP A 137 18.88 27.66 -1.43
N ALA A 138 19.01 26.41 -0.99
CA ALA A 138 20.27 25.70 -0.94
C ALA A 138 20.33 24.66 -2.06
N ALA A 139 21.18 24.92 -3.07
CA ALA A 139 21.38 23.99 -4.19
C ALA A 139 21.87 22.58 -3.77
N ARG A 140 22.44 22.46 -2.57
CA ARG A 140 22.89 21.21 -1.92
C ARG A 140 22.03 20.83 -0.72
N ALA A 141 20.77 21.29 -0.70
CA ALA A 141 19.82 20.83 0.29
C ALA A 141 19.67 19.32 0.15
N ALA A 142 19.63 18.60 1.28
CA ALA A 142 19.59 17.14 1.25
C ALA A 142 18.47 16.57 0.35
N PRO A 143 17.24 17.13 0.32
CA PRO A 143 16.19 16.65 -0.59
C PRO A 143 16.46 16.92 -2.08
N VAL A 144 17.19 17.99 -2.41
CA VAL A 144 17.58 18.30 -3.80
C VAL A 144 18.70 17.36 -4.23
N ASP A 145 19.72 17.19 -3.39
CA ASP A 145 20.84 16.27 -3.64
C ASP A 145 20.34 14.81 -3.72
N GLU A 146 19.37 14.39 -2.91
CA GLU A 146 18.79 13.03 -2.98
C GLU A 146 18.22 12.70 -4.37
N VAL A 147 17.73 13.71 -5.10
CA VAL A 147 17.17 13.53 -6.45
C VAL A 147 18.22 13.71 -7.54
N LEU A 148 19.09 14.71 -7.40
CA LEU A 148 19.98 15.15 -8.47
C LEU A 148 21.40 14.59 -8.38
N ASP A 149 21.84 14.11 -7.21
CA ASP A 149 23.15 13.48 -7.07
C ASP A 149 23.21 12.19 -7.91
N GLY A 150 24.25 12.08 -8.74
CA GLY A 150 24.39 10.99 -9.70
C GLY A 150 23.39 10.98 -10.87
N ALA A 151 22.45 11.94 -10.94
CA ALA A 151 21.51 12.02 -12.06
C ALA A 151 22.23 12.38 -13.36
N THR A 152 21.81 11.75 -14.46
CA THR A 152 22.34 12.02 -15.80
C THR A 152 21.43 13.00 -16.52
N GLU A 153 21.96 14.16 -16.91
CA GLU A 153 21.21 15.15 -17.68
C GLU A 153 20.90 14.62 -19.10
N ASP A 154 19.62 14.69 -19.48
CA ASP A 154 19.09 14.25 -20.77
C ASP A 154 18.85 15.43 -21.74
N GLY A 155 18.83 16.67 -21.22
CA GLY A 155 18.67 17.90 -22.00
C GLY A 155 17.72 18.90 -21.35
N SER A 156 17.35 19.95 -22.09
CA SER A 156 16.40 20.96 -21.62
C SER A 156 15.04 20.85 -22.31
N VAL A 157 13.97 21.13 -21.56
CA VAL A 157 12.57 21.10 -22.00
C VAL A 157 11.85 22.34 -21.49
N ASP A 158 10.99 22.94 -22.32
CA ASP A 158 10.13 24.05 -21.90
C ASP A 158 8.83 23.51 -21.32
N ILE A 159 8.50 23.92 -20.08
CA ILE A 159 7.29 23.48 -19.37
C ILE A 159 6.70 24.70 -18.67
N GLY A 160 5.43 25.00 -18.95
CA GLY A 160 4.75 26.17 -18.36
C GLY A 160 5.39 27.52 -18.73
N GLY A 161 6.13 27.59 -19.85
CA GLY A 161 6.84 28.80 -20.28
C GLY A 161 8.15 29.07 -19.53
N ALA A 162 8.65 28.10 -18.76
CA ALA A 162 9.94 28.12 -18.11
C ALA A 162 10.84 26.99 -18.63
N PRO A 163 12.16 27.22 -18.77
CA PRO A 163 13.10 26.16 -19.11
C PRO A 163 13.35 25.26 -17.90
N TRP A 164 13.23 23.95 -18.11
CA TRP A 164 13.60 22.91 -17.17
C TRP A 164 14.73 22.07 -17.76
N THR A 165 15.59 21.55 -16.90
CA THR A 165 16.53 20.48 -17.22
C THR A 165 15.85 19.16 -16.91
N ARG A 166 15.82 18.26 -17.90
CA ARG A 166 15.42 16.88 -17.72
C ARG A 166 16.66 16.06 -17.41
N SER A 167 16.56 15.22 -16.39
CA SER A 167 17.57 14.25 -16.01
C SER A 167 16.93 12.91 -15.69
N THR A 168 17.73 11.86 -15.78
CA THR A 168 17.39 10.52 -15.30
C THR A 168 18.18 10.26 -14.02
N THR A 169 17.48 9.99 -12.91
CA THR A 169 18.11 9.70 -11.61
C THR A 169 18.84 8.35 -11.64
N GLU A 170 19.68 8.06 -10.63
CA GLU A 170 20.34 6.75 -10.50
C GLU A 170 19.35 5.57 -10.43
N ARG A 171 18.11 5.84 -9.99
CA ARG A 171 17.02 4.87 -9.91
C ARG A 171 16.28 4.67 -11.24
N GLY A 172 16.67 5.40 -12.29
CA GLY A 172 15.99 5.39 -13.59
C GLY A 172 14.67 6.16 -13.61
N GLU A 173 14.44 7.02 -12.62
CA GLU A 173 13.26 7.89 -12.54
C GLU A 173 13.53 9.20 -13.29
N THR A 174 12.48 9.84 -13.80
CA THR A 174 12.63 11.17 -14.42
C THR A 174 12.69 12.23 -13.32
N ALA A 175 13.63 13.16 -13.46
CA ALA A 175 13.73 14.38 -12.68
C ALA A 175 13.70 15.59 -13.62
N LEU A 176 12.89 16.58 -13.25
CA LEU A 176 12.80 17.88 -13.89
C LEU A 176 13.31 18.90 -12.88
N SER A 177 14.43 19.56 -13.16
CA SER A 177 14.96 20.61 -12.30
C SER A 177 14.98 21.95 -13.01
N ARG A 178 14.77 23.02 -12.27
CA ARG A 178 15.03 24.38 -12.73
C ARG A 178 15.64 25.20 -11.61
N THR A 179 16.45 26.17 -11.97
CA THR A 179 17.05 27.11 -11.02
C THR A 179 16.64 28.51 -11.40
N ASP A 180 16.10 29.26 -10.44
CA ASP A 180 15.76 30.68 -10.56
C ASP A 180 16.50 31.47 -9.48
N GLY A 181 17.52 32.23 -9.87
CA GLY A 181 18.47 32.82 -8.95
C GLY A 181 19.21 31.74 -8.13
N ASP A 182 19.05 31.80 -6.81
CA ASP A 182 19.62 30.83 -5.86
C ASP A 182 18.64 29.70 -5.50
N VAL A 183 17.41 29.75 -6.02
CA VAL A 183 16.34 28.79 -5.72
C VAL A 183 16.36 27.66 -6.73
N THR A 184 16.42 26.42 -6.25
CA THR A 184 16.31 25.22 -7.05
C THR A 184 14.96 24.57 -6.81
N VAL A 185 14.24 24.30 -7.90
CA VAL A 185 12.98 23.56 -7.92
C VAL A 185 13.23 22.23 -8.62
N VAL A 186 12.74 21.15 -8.03
CA VAL A 186 12.85 19.80 -8.59
C VAL A 186 11.49 19.12 -8.53
N VAL A 187 11.12 18.48 -9.63
CA VAL A 187 9.97 17.59 -9.73
C VAL A 187 10.45 16.23 -10.20
N SER A 188 10.20 15.18 -9.42
CA SER A 188 10.71 13.84 -9.72
C SER A 188 9.85 12.75 -9.11
N GLY A 189 9.89 11.55 -9.69
CA GLY A 189 9.29 10.38 -9.06
C GLY A 189 9.05 9.24 -10.04
N SER A 190 8.22 8.29 -9.62
CA SER A 190 7.85 7.12 -10.42
C SER A 190 6.74 7.39 -11.43
N ALA A 191 6.12 8.57 -11.37
CA ALA A 191 5.09 8.99 -12.32
C ALA A 191 5.62 9.12 -13.75
N ALA A 192 4.70 9.03 -14.71
CA ALA A 192 5.04 9.22 -16.10
C ALA A 192 5.54 10.65 -16.35
N ASP A 193 6.39 10.80 -17.36
CA ASP A 193 7.00 12.08 -17.75
C ASP A 193 5.96 13.19 -17.94
N ASP A 194 4.80 12.87 -18.54
CA ASP A 194 3.73 13.85 -18.75
C ASP A 194 3.01 14.26 -17.44
N GLU A 195 2.86 13.35 -16.48
CA GLU A 195 2.29 13.68 -15.17
C GLU A 195 3.25 14.52 -14.32
N LEU A 196 4.56 14.26 -14.40
CA LEU A 196 5.59 15.09 -13.79
C LEU A 196 5.63 16.49 -14.42
N ARG A 197 5.44 16.58 -15.74
CA ARG A 197 5.31 17.87 -16.44
C ARG A 197 4.11 18.67 -15.98
N GLU A 198 2.99 18.03 -15.66
CA GLU A 198 1.81 18.72 -15.14
C GLU A 198 2.12 19.38 -13.79
N VAL A 199 2.80 18.66 -12.88
CA VAL A 199 3.27 19.22 -11.60
C VAL A 199 4.26 20.36 -11.83
N ALA A 200 5.21 20.21 -12.74
CA ALA A 200 6.18 21.25 -13.07
C ALA A 200 5.53 22.49 -13.72
N ALA A 201 4.52 22.31 -14.58
CA ALA A 201 3.78 23.39 -15.22
C ALA A 201 2.92 24.18 -14.23
N ALA A 202 2.45 23.52 -13.18
CA ALA A 202 1.66 24.13 -12.11
C ALA A 202 2.49 25.00 -11.15
N VAL A 203 3.83 24.96 -11.22
CA VAL A 203 4.70 25.72 -10.31
C VAL A 203 4.60 27.21 -10.60
N ALA A 204 3.96 27.94 -9.69
CA ALA A 204 3.76 29.38 -9.74
C ALA A 204 4.13 30.04 -8.41
N PRO A 205 4.35 31.36 -8.38
CA PRO A 205 4.52 32.10 -7.14
C PRO A 205 3.37 31.88 -6.17
N TYR A 206 3.71 31.53 -4.93
CA TYR A 206 2.72 31.39 -3.87
C TYR A 206 2.10 32.75 -3.56
N THR A 207 0.77 32.79 -3.57
CA THR A 207 0.01 33.96 -3.14
C THR A 207 -0.88 33.53 -1.99
N ALA A 208 -0.62 34.05 -0.79
CA ALA A 208 -1.50 33.83 0.35
C ALA A 208 -2.90 34.39 0.04
N ALA A 209 -3.92 33.53 0.15
CA ALA A 209 -5.32 33.89 -0.03
C ALA A 209 -5.92 34.57 1.21
#